data_AF-A0A3A4QU45-F1
#
_entry.id   AF-A0A3A4QU45-F1
#
_cell.length_a   1.000
_cell.length_b   1.000
_cell.length_c   1.000
_cell.angle_alpha   90.00
_cell.angle_beta   90.00
_cell.angle_gamma   90.00
#
_symmetry.space_group_name_H-M   'P 1'
#
loop_
_entity.id
_entity.type
_entity.pdbx_description
1 polymer ?
#
loop_
_entity_poly.entity_id
_entity_poly.type
_entity_poly.pdbx_seq_one_letter_code
_entity_poly.pdbx_strand_id
1 'polypeptide(L)'
;TFTANMPTEEIFTLPDRNRADGVISATFPLSYGGTLIEDFQVTFENGRITKVAAKKGEAALQKLVDTDEGSQHLGEVALVPASSPIARRGHLFYNTLFDENASCHIAIGRAYRFTLAGGEELNDEEFLSAGGNVSLNHVDFMIGSTQMDIDGISKDGSREPVMRKGEWAFKL
;
A
#
# COMPACT_ATOMS: atom_id res chain seq x y z
N THR A 1 4.20 -15.31 21.61
CA THR A 1 3.91 -14.11 20.81
C THR A 1 5.14 -13.77 20.00
N PHE A 2 4.95 -13.45 18.72
CA PHE A 2 6.02 -12.98 17.85
C PHE A 2 5.67 -11.57 17.37
N THR A 3 6.68 -10.77 17.04
CA THR A 3 6.51 -9.45 16.41
C THR A 3 7.19 -9.54 15.05
N ALA A 4 6.43 -9.39 13.97
CA ALA A 4 6.95 -9.56 12.61
C ALA A 4 7.97 -8.46 12.25
N ASN A 5 7.61 -7.21 12.53
CA ASN A 5 8.44 -6.03 12.25
C ASN A 5 8.84 -5.33 13.55
N MET A 6 10.13 -5.02 13.69
CA MET A 6 10.68 -4.18 14.76
C MET A 6 11.69 -3.21 14.12
N PRO A 7 11.40 -1.89 14.02
CA PRO A 7 10.22 -1.20 14.57
C PRO A 7 8.93 -1.47 13.78
N THR A 8 7.78 -1.10 14.35
CA THR A 8 6.50 -0.99 13.63
C THR A 8 5.70 0.19 14.19
N GLU A 9 5.13 1.01 13.31
CA GLU A 9 4.34 2.22 13.60
C GLU A 9 3.00 2.22 12.83
N GLU A 10 2.75 1.17 12.06
CA GLU A 10 1.63 1.05 11.14
C GLU A 10 0.44 0.31 11.73
N ILE A 11 -0.73 0.61 11.17
CA ILE A 11 -1.87 -0.29 11.17
C ILE A 11 -2.24 -0.60 9.73
N PHE A 12 -2.49 -1.86 9.41
CA PHE A 12 -2.69 -2.28 8.03
C PHE A 12 -3.76 -3.37 7.88
N THR A 13 -4.24 -3.53 6.67
CA THR A 13 -5.17 -4.60 6.27
C THR A 13 -5.08 -4.81 4.75
N LEU A 14 -5.64 -5.92 4.25
CA LEU A 14 -5.87 -6.07 2.82
C LEU A 14 -7.00 -5.17 2.30
N PRO A 15 -6.87 -4.59 1.09
CA PRO A 15 -8.00 -4.10 0.31
C PRO A 15 -8.72 -5.26 -0.42
N ASP A 16 -9.91 -4.99 -0.96
CA ASP A 16 -10.55 -5.87 -1.94
C ASP A 16 -9.85 -5.67 -3.30
N ARG A 17 -9.23 -6.73 -3.83
CA ARG A 17 -8.47 -6.70 -5.09
C ARG A 17 -9.26 -6.18 -6.28
N ASN A 18 -10.59 -6.26 -6.25
CA ASN A 18 -11.46 -5.85 -7.35
C ASN A 18 -11.91 -4.39 -7.25
N ARG A 19 -11.43 -3.64 -6.25
CA ARG A 19 -11.95 -2.31 -5.92
C ARG A 19 -10.83 -1.29 -5.69
N ALA A 20 -10.36 -0.72 -6.79
CA ALA A 20 -9.45 0.41 -6.79
C ALA A 20 -9.66 1.23 -8.07
N ASP A 21 -9.92 2.53 -7.91
CA ASP A 21 -10.16 3.47 -9.00
C ASP A 21 -9.50 4.80 -8.68
N GLY A 22 -8.73 5.33 -9.64
CA GLY A 22 -8.08 6.64 -9.53
C GLY A 22 -6.58 6.59 -9.78
N VAL A 23 -5.89 7.65 -9.37
CA VAL A 23 -4.45 7.82 -9.57
C VAL A 23 -3.79 8.10 -8.23
N ILE A 24 -2.69 7.41 -7.97
CA ILE A 24 -1.87 7.63 -6.78
C ILE A 24 -0.45 8.01 -7.18
N SER A 25 0.13 8.97 -6.44
CA SER A 25 1.52 9.40 -6.61
C SER A 25 2.34 8.95 -5.41
N ALA A 26 3.50 8.36 -5.66
CA ALA A 26 4.41 8.00 -4.59
C ALA A 26 5.04 9.26 -3.97
N THR A 27 5.23 9.26 -2.66
CA THR A 27 5.87 10.37 -1.92
C THR A 27 7.34 10.11 -1.63
N PHE A 28 7.79 8.87 -1.85
CA PHE A 28 9.17 8.44 -1.68
C PHE A 28 9.61 7.56 -2.86
N PRO A 29 10.92 7.53 -3.19
CA PRO A 29 11.48 6.57 -4.12
C PRO A 29 11.23 5.11 -3.72
N LEU A 30 11.11 4.23 -4.71
CA LEU A 30 11.03 2.79 -4.52
C LEU A 30 12.35 2.14 -4.97
N SER A 31 12.98 1.35 -4.10
CA SER A 31 14.13 0.52 -4.44
C SER A 31 13.64 -0.88 -4.83
N TYR A 32 13.67 -1.22 -6.11
CA TYR A 32 13.17 -2.50 -6.63
C TYR A 32 14.13 -3.11 -7.65
N GLY A 33 14.50 -4.38 -7.45
CA GLY A 33 15.37 -5.12 -8.38
C GLY A 33 16.73 -4.45 -8.62
N GLY A 34 17.28 -3.76 -7.61
CA GLY A 34 18.52 -2.98 -7.72
C GLY A 34 18.40 -1.67 -8.52
N THR A 35 17.18 -1.29 -8.90
CA THR A 35 16.88 -0.02 -9.60
C THR A 35 16.10 0.90 -8.66
N LEU A 36 16.49 2.17 -8.62
CA LEU A 36 15.74 3.21 -7.93
C LEU A 36 14.68 3.81 -8.88
N ILE A 37 13.42 3.74 -8.47
CA ILE A 37 12.26 4.30 -9.16
C ILE A 37 11.87 5.59 -8.44
N GLU A 38 11.79 6.70 -9.17
CA GLU A 38 11.60 8.05 -8.59
C GLU A 38 10.49 8.80 -9.33
N ASP A 39 9.77 9.65 -8.58
CA ASP A 39 8.65 10.50 -9.06
C ASP A 39 7.68 9.70 -9.95
N PHE A 40 6.99 8.72 -9.35
CA PHE A 40 6.11 7.80 -10.09
C PHE A 40 4.64 7.85 -9.66
N GLN A 41 3.78 7.46 -10.59
CA GLN A 41 2.33 7.38 -10.44
C GLN A 41 1.80 6.04 -10.92
N VAL A 42 0.74 5.58 -10.30
CA VAL A 42 0.01 4.36 -10.66
C VAL A 42 -1.46 4.71 -10.82
N THR A 43 -2.06 4.29 -11.94
CA THR A 43 -3.49 4.47 -12.24
C THR A 43 -4.21 3.13 -12.12
N PHE A 44 -5.33 3.14 -11.40
CA PHE A 44 -6.19 1.98 -11.18
C PHE A 44 -7.56 2.20 -11.82
N GLU A 45 -8.11 1.13 -12.40
CA GLU A 45 -9.50 1.05 -12.83
C GLU A 45 -10.04 -0.35 -12.50
N ASN A 46 -11.20 -0.42 -11.84
CA ASN A 46 -11.86 -1.68 -11.45
C ASN A 46 -10.93 -2.65 -10.70
N GLY A 47 -10.11 -2.13 -9.78
CA GLY A 47 -9.19 -2.93 -8.97
C GLY A 47 -7.82 -3.18 -9.61
N ARG A 48 -7.64 -2.81 -10.88
CA ARG A 48 -6.47 -3.20 -11.67
C ARG A 48 -5.62 -2.00 -12.08
N ILE A 49 -4.31 -2.15 -12.05
CA ILE A 49 -3.36 -1.17 -12.60
C ILE A 49 -3.52 -1.13 -14.12
N THR A 50 -3.92 0.02 -14.65
CA THR A 50 -4.05 0.24 -16.10
C THR A 50 -2.89 1.04 -16.68
N LYS A 51 -2.18 1.79 -15.83
CA LYS A 51 -1.03 2.61 -16.25
C LYS A 51 -0.07 2.85 -15.10
N VAL A 52 1.22 2.80 -15.40
CA VAL A 52 2.29 3.34 -14.56
C VAL A 52 3.05 4.42 -15.32
N ALA A 53 3.59 5.39 -14.59
CA ALA A 53 4.48 6.41 -15.13
C ALA A 53 5.55 6.76 -14.10
N ALA A 54 6.80 6.93 -14.50
CA ALA A 54 7.87 7.35 -13.60
C ALA A 54 8.90 8.24 -14.29
N LYS A 55 9.39 9.27 -13.60
CA LYS A 55 10.47 10.10 -14.14
C LYS A 55 11.78 9.32 -14.29
N LYS A 56 12.03 8.37 -13.39
CA LYS A 56 13.17 7.46 -13.43
C LYS A 56 12.74 6.06 -13.03
N GLY A 57 13.28 5.05 -13.71
CA GLY A 57 13.01 3.65 -13.39
C GLY A 57 11.65 3.14 -13.90
N GLU A 58 10.98 3.84 -14.82
CA GLU A 58 9.66 3.44 -15.34
C GLU A 58 9.66 2.01 -15.92
N ALA A 59 10.71 1.62 -16.65
CA ALA A 59 10.83 0.27 -17.17
C ALA A 59 10.94 -0.80 -16.07
N ALA A 60 11.50 -0.46 -14.91
CA ALA A 60 11.54 -1.37 -13.76
C ALA A 60 10.17 -1.44 -13.07
N LEU A 61 9.47 -0.32 -12.96
CA LEU A 61 8.09 -0.26 -12.45
C LEU A 61 7.11 -1.05 -13.33
N GLN A 62 7.24 -0.93 -14.66
CA GLN A 62 6.44 -1.71 -15.59
C GLN A 62 6.72 -3.21 -15.45
N LYS A 63 7.99 -3.61 -15.34
CA LYS A 63 8.37 -5.01 -15.09
C LYS A 63 7.80 -5.56 -13.78
N LEU A 64 7.75 -4.75 -12.72
CA LEU A 64 7.10 -5.13 -11.46
C LEU A 64 5.64 -5.50 -11.72
N VAL A 65 4.88 -4.61 -12.35
CA VAL A 65 3.46 -4.80 -12.65
C VAL A 65 3.21 -5.97 -13.62
N ASP A 66 4.14 -6.25 -14.54
CA ASP A 66 4.03 -7.34 -15.51
C ASP A 66 4.46 -8.71 -14.98
N THR A 67 4.83 -8.83 -13.70
CA THR A 67 5.38 -10.08 -13.14
C THR A 67 4.37 -11.23 -13.19
N ASP A 68 3.13 -10.96 -12.78
CA ASP A 68 2.02 -11.90 -12.81
C ASP A 68 0.69 -11.13 -12.74
N GLU A 69 -0.42 -11.85 -12.79
CA GLU A 69 -1.75 -11.23 -12.72
C GLU A 69 -1.93 -10.44 -11.41
N GLY A 70 -1.57 -11.02 -10.26
CA GLY A 70 -1.75 -10.37 -8.96
C GLY A 70 -0.91 -9.12 -8.79
N SER A 71 0.20 -8.98 -9.52
CA SER A 71 1.05 -7.78 -9.55
C SER A 71 0.37 -6.58 -10.24
N GLN A 72 -0.84 -6.76 -10.77
CA GLN A 72 -1.69 -5.68 -11.27
C GLN A 72 -2.76 -5.24 -10.27
N HIS A 73 -2.73 -5.79 -9.05
CA HIS A 73 -3.71 -5.52 -7.99
C HIS A 73 -3.01 -5.14 -6.68
N LEU A 74 -3.75 -4.50 -5.78
CA LEU A 74 -3.25 -4.17 -4.45
C LEU A 74 -3.35 -5.37 -3.49
N GLY A 75 -2.36 -5.50 -2.62
CA GLY A 75 -2.33 -6.50 -1.55
C GLY A 75 -2.49 -5.93 -0.15
N GLU A 76 -2.22 -4.63 0.02
CA GLU A 76 -2.17 -3.98 1.32
C GLU A 76 -2.50 -2.50 1.26
N VAL A 77 -3.13 -2.03 2.33
CA VAL A 77 -3.24 -0.61 2.68
C VAL A 77 -2.82 -0.45 4.13
N ALA A 78 -1.82 0.42 4.36
CA ALA A 78 -1.26 0.69 5.67
C ALA A 78 -1.32 2.18 6.01
N LEU A 79 -1.67 2.49 7.25
CA LEU A 79 -1.80 3.84 7.78
C LEU A 79 -0.74 4.09 8.85
N VAL A 80 0.02 5.17 8.65
CA VAL A 80 1.04 5.68 9.57
C VAL A 80 0.85 7.19 9.71
N PRO A 81 0.66 7.73 10.92
CA PRO A 81 0.58 9.18 11.09
C PRO A 81 1.90 9.85 10.75
N ALA A 82 1.86 10.99 10.06
CA ALA A 82 3.04 11.74 9.64
C ALA A 82 3.88 12.25 10.83
N SER A 83 3.30 12.31 12.03
CA SER A 83 3.95 12.62 13.30
C SER A 83 4.67 11.44 13.96
N SER A 84 4.67 10.24 13.36
CA SER A 84 5.33 9.06 13.94
C SER A 84 6.83 9.30 14.21
N PRO A 85 7.45 8.63 15.20
CA PRO A 85 8.85 8.83 15.53
C PRO A 85 9.81 8.65 14.34
N ILE A 86 9.51 7.71 13.44
CA ILE A 86 10.32 7.45 12.24
C ILE A 86 10.07 8.55 11.20
N ALA A 87 8.80 8.89 10.94
CA ALA A 87 8.43 9.95 10.01
C ALA A 87 9.09 11.30 10.35
N ARG A 88 9.10 11.67 11.63
CA ARG A 88 9.71 12.91 12.12
C ARG A 88 11.23 13.01 11.91
N ARG A 89 11.91 11.89 11.65
CA ARG A 89 13.35 11.94 11.33
C ARG A 89 13.60 12.55 9.95
N GLY A 90 12.62 12.55 9.05
CA GLY A 90 12.72 13.20 7.74
C GLY A 90 13.81 12.62 6.83
N HIS A 91 14.23 11.39 7.08
CA HIS A 91 15.26 10.69 6.31
C HIS A 91 14.63 9.59 5.48
N LEU A 92 15.05 9.50 4.21
CA LEU A 92 14.89 8.31 3.39
C LEU A 92 15.93 7.28 3.83
N PHE A 93 15.48 6.13 4.33
CA PHE A 93 16.36 5.07 4.79
C PHE A 93 16.80 4.15 3.64
N TYR A 94 16.16 4.25 2.47
CA TYR A 94 16.36 3.36 1.31
C TYR A 94 16.23 1.88 1.71
N ASN A 95 15.33 1.62 2.65
CA ASN A 95 15.09 0.32 3.25
C ASN A 95 13.61 0.20 3.57
N THR A 96 12.96 -0.79 2.98
CA THR A 96 11.50 -0.99 3.06
C THR A 96 10.99 -0.96 4.50
N LEU A 97 11.60 -1.73 5.42
CA LEU A 97 11.16 -1.79 6.83
C LEU A 97 11.11 -0.41 7.52
N PHE A 98 12.08 0.47 7.26
CA PHE A 98 12.09 1.79 7.87
C PHE A 98 11.17 2.76 7.14
N ASP A 99 11.17 2.73 5.81
CA ASP A 99 10.41 3.68 5.00
C ASP A 99 8.88 3.38 5.06
N GLU A 100 8.46 2.12 5.17
CA GLU A 100 7.05 1.70 5.32
C GLU A 100 6.46 2.19 6.66
N ASN A 101 7.28 2.26 7.70
CA ASN A 101 6.89 2.73 9.03
C ASN A 101 7.08 4.25 9.21
N ALA A 102 7.51 4.95 8.14
CA ALA A 102 7.64 6.41 8.10
C ALA A 102 6.46 7.10 7.39
N SER A 103 5.60 6.35 6.70
CA SER A 103 4.58 6.92 5.83
C SER A 103 3.48 5.90 5.56
N CYS A 104 2.23 6.34 5.40
CA CYS A 104 1.20 5.48 4.83
C CYS A 104 1.70 4.89 3.50
N HIS A 105 1.41 3.63 3.27
CA HIS A 105 1.86 2.91 2.09
C HIS A 105 0.78 1.96 1.59
N ILE A 106 0.98 1.48 0.37
CA ILE A 106 0.18 0.43 -0.26
C ILE A 106 1.13 -0.57 -0.91
N ALA A 107 0.71 -1.84 -0.97
CA ALA A 107 1.49 -2.89 -1.61
C ALA A 107 0.90 -3.29 -2.96
N ILE A 108 1.74 -3.43 -3.97
CA ILE A 108 1.41 -4.14 -5.21
C ILE A 108 1.65 -5.64 -4.99
N GLY A 109 0.67 -6.46 -5.36
CA GLY A 109 0.79 -7.91 -5.30
C GLY A 109 0.10 -8.53 -4.08
N ARG A 110 0.72 -9.56 -3.52
CA ARG A 110 0.11 -10.53 -2.60
C ARG A 110 -0.42 -9.88 -1.34
N ALA A 111 -1.64 -10.22 -0.95
CA ALA A 111 -2.22 -9.87 0.34
C ALA A 111 -1.82 -10.87 1.44
N TYR A 112 -1.75 -10.40 2.68
CA TYR A 112 -1.55 -11.26 3.84
C TYR A 112 -2.87 -11.94 4.25
N ARG A 113 -2.94 -13.26 4.12
CA ARG A 113 -4.17 -14.05 4.40
C ARG A 113 -4.76 -13.82 5.79
N PHE A 114 -3.92 -13.65 6.81
CA PHE A 114 -4.37 -13.40 8.19
C PHE A 114 -5.07 -12.05 8.39
N THR A 115 -4.97 -11.11 7.43
CA THR A 115 -5.72 -9.84 7.48
C THR A 115 -7.18 -9.99 7.09
N LEU A 116 -7.56 -11.15 6.52
CA LEU A 116 -8.94 -11.53 6.29
C LEU A 116 -9.38 -12.53 7.37
N ALA A 117 -10.53 -12.31 7.99
CA ALA A 117 -11.07 -13.23 8.98
C ALA A 117 -11.29 -14.62 8.36
N GLY A 118 -10.57 -15.64 8.87
CA GLY A 118 -10.58 -17.00 8.33
C GLY A 118 -9.75 -17.20 7.05
N GLY A 119 -9.00 -16.20 6.59
CA GLY A 119 -8.28 -16.23 5.31
C GLY A 119 -7.13 -17.23 5.23
N GLU A 120 -6.56 -17.64 6.37
CA GLU A 120 -5.50 -18.67 6.42
C GLU A 120 -6.02 -20.08 6.07
N GLU A 121 -7.33 -20.33 6.25
CA GLU A 121 -7.96 -21.63 5.96
C GLU A 121 -8.42 -21.75 4.50
N LEU A 122 -8.43 -20.64 3.75
CA LEU A 122 -8.88 -20.59 2.36
C LEU A 122 -7.76 -21.09 1.43
N ASN A 123 -8.11 -21.81 0.37
CA ASN A 123 -7.18 -22.02 -0.74
C ASN A 123 -7.03 -20.75 -1.60
N ASP A 124 -6.25 -20.79 -2.68
CA ASP A 124 -6.03 -19.61 -3.53
C ASP A 124 -7.31 -19.13 -4.23
N GLU A 125 -8.11 -20.04 -4.79
CA GLU A 125 -9.36 -19.69 -5.49
C GLU A 125 -10.40 -19.10 -4.53
N GLU A 126 -10.53 -19.68 -3.34
CA GLU A 126 -11.42 -19.19 -2.29
C GLU A 126 -10.98 -17.81 -1.77
N PHE A 127 -9.68 -17.60 -1.57
CA PHE A 127 -9.14 -16.32 -1.11
C PHE A 127 -9.33 -15.22 -2.16
N LEU A 128 -9.09 -15.53 -3.43
CA LEU A 128 -9.37 -14.62 -4.55
C LEU A 128 -10.85 -14.25 -4.62
N SER A 129 -11.74 -15.23 -4.45
CA SER A 129 -13.19 -15.03 -4.43
C SER A 129 -13.66 -14.19 -3.23
N ALA A 130 -12.92 -14.22 -2.12
CA ALA A 130 -13.18 -13.42 -0.93
C ALA A 130 -12.60 -11.99 -1.02
N GLY A 131 -11.99 -11.60 -2.14
CA GLY A 131 -11.39 -10.29 -2.37
C GLY A 131 -9.89 -10.20 -2.05
N GLY A 132 -9.27 -11.30 -1.61
CA GLY A 132 -7.83 -11.39 -1.41
C GLY A 132 -7.06 -11.37 -2.73
N ASN A 133 -5.79 -10.96 -2.67
CA ASN A 133 -4.90 -10.98 -3.82
C ASN A 133 -3.78 -12.02 -3.68
N VAL A 134 -3.52 -12.80 -4.73
CA VAL A 134 -2.46 -13.82 -4.78
C VAL A 134 -1.45 -13.42 -5.85
N SER A 135 -0.18 -13.31 -5.46
CA SER A 135 0.91 -12.91 -6.35
C SER A 135 2.25 -13.46 -5.86
N LEU A 136 3.24 -13.50 -6.75
CA LEU A 136 4.64 -13.76 -6.42
C LEU A 136 5.26 -12.59 -5.66
N ASN A 137 4.86 -11.37 -6.01
CA ASN A 137 5.40 -10.14 -5.42
C ASN A 137 4.55 -9.67 -4.24
N HIS A 138 5.19 -8.94 -3.35
CA HIS A 138 4.59 -8.03 -2.40
C HIS A 138 5.54 -6.85 -2.30
N VAL A 139 5.15 -5.69 -2.82
CA VAL A 139 6.04 -4.53 -2.94
C VAL A 139 5.35 -3.27 -2.46
N ASP A 140 5.80 -2.80 -1.31
CA ASP A 140 5.34 -1.58 -0.67
C ASP A 140 5.88 -0.34 -1.36
N PHE A 141 5.03 0.65 -1.50
CA PHE A 141 5.45 2.00 -1.82
C PHE A 141 4.65 3.04 -1.06
N MET A 142 5.36 4.09 -0.65
CA MET A 142 4.85 5.08 0.28
C MET A 142 4.09 6.18 -0.46
N ILE A 143 2.95 6.56 0.12
CA ILE A 143 1.98 7.52 -0.42
C ILE A 143 1.62 8.62 0.59
N GLY A 144 1.95 8.43 1.87
CA GLY A 144 1.65 9.36 2.94
C GLY A 144 2.40 10.69 2.81
N SER A 145 1.75 11.76 3.25
CA SER A 145 2.34 13.09 3.39
C SER A 145 1.53 13.94 4.37
N THR A 146 2.09 15.07 4.78
CA THR A 146 1.38 16.09 5.59
C THR A 146 0.27 16.82 4.83
N GLN A 147 0.09 16.52 3.54
CA GLN A 147 -0.98 17.05 2.70
C GLN A 147 -2.08 16.03 2.42
N MET A 148 -1.95 14.81 2.95
CA MET A 148 -2.88 13.72 2.68
C MET A 148 -4.10 13.76 3.62
N ASP A 149 -5.28 13.65 3.02
CA ASP A 149 -6.55 13.45 3.72
C ASP A 149 -7.12 12.08 3.33
N ILE A 150 -7.67 11.35 4.30
CA ILE A 150 -8.30 10.04 4.08
C ILE A 150 -9.69 10.04 4.72
N ASP A 151 -10.68 9.59 3.95
CA ASP A 151 -12.04 9.29 4.43
C ASP A 151 -12.28 7.79 4.45
N GLY A 152 -12.92 7.30 5.51
CA GLY A 152 -13.58 6.00 5.54
C GLY A 152 -14.95 6.11 4.87
N ILE A 153 -15.31 5.11 4.05
CA ILE A 153 -16.60 5.05 3.38
C ILE A 153 -17.39 3.88 3.98
N SER A 154 -18.50 4.21 4.65
CA SER A 154 -19.43 3.24 5.22
C SER A 154 -20.23 2.50 4.15
N LYS A 155 -20.88 1.40 4.54
CA LYS A 155 -21.73 0.60 3.63
C LYS A 155 -22.90 1.38 3.02
N ASP A 156 -23.37 2.42 3.70
CA ASP A 156 -24.43 3.32 3.22
C ASP A 156 -23.90 4.47 2.33
N GLY A 157 -22.58 4.52 2.11
CA GLY A 157 -21.92 5.57 1.33
C GLY A 157 -21.59 6.84 2.11
N SER A 158 -21.93 6.91 3.42
CA SER A 158 -21.50 8.01 4.27
C SER A 158 -19.98 8.04 4.42
N ARG A 159 -19.42 9.24 4.55
CA ARG A 159 -17.98 9.48 4.67
C ARG A 159 -17.64 9.96 6.06
N GLU A 160 -16.64 9.33 6.66
CA GLU A 160 -16.08 9.73 7.94
C GLU A 160 -14.60 10.10 7.79
N PRO A 161 -14.16 11.26 8.29
CA PRO A 161 -12.75 11.60 8.33
C PRO A 161 -11.94 10.56 9.12
N VAL A 162 -10.95 9.94 8.48
CA VAL A 162 -10.00 9.01 9.14
C VAL A 162 -8.67 9.71 9.38
N MET A 163 -8.13 10.36 8.34
CA MET A 163 -6.93 11.19 8.46
C MET A 163 -7.14 12.57 7.84
N ARG A 164 -6.51 13.58 8.43
CA ARG A 164 -6.43 14.93 7.89
C ARG A 164 -5.01 15.47 8.02
N LYS A 165 -4.47 16.00 6.92
CA LYS A 165 -3.09 16.52 6.84
C LYS A 165 -2.03 15.54 7.37
N GLY A 166 -2.22 14.25 7.06
CA GLY A 166 -1.34 13.17 7.51
C GLY A 166 -1.51 12.73 8.97
N GLU A 167 -2.49 13.25 9.71
CA GLU A 167 -2.74 12.88 11.11
C GLU A 167 -4.11 12.24 11.30
N TRP A 168 -4.30 11.48 12.39
CA TRP A 168 -5.62 10.97 12.77
C TRP A 168 -6.64 12.10 12.94
N ALA A 169 -7.82 11.94 12.33
CA ALA A 169 -8.89 12.94 12.39
C ALA A 169 -9.74 12.84 13.68
N PHE A 170 -9.56 11.78 14.45
CA PHE A 170 -10.22 11.53 15.74
C PHE A 170 -9.22 11.55 16.89
N LYS A 171 -9.73 11.70 18.11
CA LYS A 171 -8.92 11.56 19.33
C LYS A 171 -8.79 10.08 19.66
N LEU A 172 -7.55 9.63 19.84
CA LEU A 172 -7.22 8.34 20.42
C LEU A 172 -7.46 8.35 21.94
#